data_AF-A0A0M2U4V7-F1
#
_entry.id   AF-A0A0M2U4V7-F1
#
_cell.length_a   1.000
_cell.length_b   1.000
_cell.length_c   1.000
_cell.angle_alpha   90.00
_cell.angle_beta   90.00
_cell.angle_gamma   90.00
#
_symmetry.space_group_name_H-M   'P 1'
#
loop_
_entity.id
_entity.type
_entity.pdbx_description
1 polymer ?
#
loop_
_entity_poly.entity_id
_entity_poly.type
_entity_poly.pdbx_seq_one_letter_code
_entity_poly.pdbx_strand_id
1 'polypeptide(L)' 'MLQSQEEVMKIKDALLIQKTINQVEVAERKCRLYVDMAEDAATRTSFGVQVKVLEKTSKDLRDMLPKFM' A
#
# COMPACT_ATOMS: atom_id res chain seq x y z
N MET A 1 32.00 0.35 14.95
CA MET A 1 30.64 0.61 15.51
C MET A 1 29.67 1.31 14.56
N LEU A 2 30.09 1.83 13.39
CA LEU A 2 29.17 2.50 12.44
C LEU A 2 28.34 1.54 11.56
N GLN A 3 28.88 0.37 11.18
CA GLN A 3 28.16 -0.63 10.36
C GLN A 3 26.85 -1.12 11.01
N SER A 4 26.82 -1.25 12.34
CA SER A 4 25.64 -1.71 13.09
C SER A 4 24.48 -0.71 13.08
N GLN A 5 24.72 0.60 12.91
CA GLN A 5 23.61 1.57 12.84
C GLN A 5 22.98 1.67 11.45
N GLU A 6 23.78 1.52 10.39
CA GLU A 6 23.28 1.56 9.01
C GLU A 6 22.37 0.37 8.71
N GLU A 7 22.73 -0.83 9.19
CA GLU A 7 21.89 -2.04 9.08
C GLU A 7 20.56 -1.88 9.83
N VAL A 8 20.59 -1.28 11.02
CA VAL A 8 19.38 -1.00 11.80
C VAL A 8 18.46 -0.01 11.08
N MET A 9 19.00 0.98 10.37
CA MET A 9 18.21 1.93 9.57
C MET A 9 17.52 1.23 8.39
N LYS A 10 18.25 0.39 7.63
CA LYS A 10 17.70 -0.38 6.51
C LYS A 10 16.53 -1.28 6.94
N ILE A 11 16.66 -1.96 8.08
CA ILE A 11 15.59 -2.79 8.66
C ILE A 11 14.37 -1.93 9.04
N LYS A 12 14.57 -0.78 9.67
CA LYS A 12 13.47 0.13 10.04
C LYS A 12 12.72 0.64 8.81
N ASP A 13 13.44 1.01 7.75
CA ASP A 13 12.84 1.49 6.50
C ASP A 13 12.05 0.36 5.81
N ALA A 14 12.60 -0.85 5.74
CA ALA A 14 11.90 -2.02 5.21
C ALA A 14 10.62 -2.35 5.99
N LEU A 15 10.67 -2.30 7.33
CA LEU A 15 9.50 -2.51 8.19
C LEU A 15 8.43 -1.41 7.99
N LEU A 16 8.85 -0.16 7.82
CA LEU A 16 7.94 0.95 7.56
C LEU A 16 7.24 0.77 6.21
N ILE A 17 7.98 0.41 5.16
CA ILE A 17 7.41 0.15 3.82
C ILE A 17 6.45 -1.02 3.87
N GLN A 18 6.81 -2.12 4.54
CA GLN A 18 5.93 -3.27 4.70
C GLN A 18 4.64 -2.92 5.44
N LYS A 19 4.73 -2.11 6.50
CA LYS A 19 3.55 -1.61 7.21
C LYS A 19 2.66 -0.76 6.30
N THR A 20 3.24 0.09 5.46
CA THR A 20 2.49 0.91 4.50
C THR A 20 1.80 0.04 3.44
N ILE A 21 2.49 -0.98 2.90
CA ILE A 21 1.88 -1.96 1.97
C ILE A 21 0.62 -2.58 2.60
N ASN A 22 0.72 -3.06 3.84
CA ASN A 22 -0.40 -3.67 4.54
C ASN A 22 -1.58 -2.69 4.72
N GLN A 23 -1.30 -1.42 5.01
CA GLN A 23 -2.34 -0.39 5.15
C GLN A 23 -3.03 -0.08 3.81
N VAL A 24 -2.26 0.03 2.72
CA VAL A 24 -2.80 0.26 1.37
C VAL A 24 -3.70 -0.90 0.94
N GLU A 25 -3.29 -2.14 1.17
CA GLU A 25 -4.12 -3.32 0.84
C GLU A 25 -5.41 -3.39 1.66
N VAL A 26 -5.37 -3.00 2.93
CA VAL A 26 -6.59 -2.89 3.75
C VAL A 26 -7.53 -1.82 3.20
N ALA A 27 -7.00 -0.66 2.81
CA ALA A 27 -7.78 0.41 2.19
C ALA A 27 -8.38 -0.01 0.84
N GLU A 28 -7.61 -0.74 0.03
CA GLU A 28 -8.04 -1.28 -1.26
C GLU A 28 -9.22 -2.24 -1.09
N ARG A 29 -9.10 -3.20 -0.15
CA ARG A 29 -10.20 -4.14 0.17
C ARG A 29 -11.45 -3.41 0.63
N LYS A 30 -11.33 -2.36 1.46
CA LYS A 30 -12.47 -1.53 1.86
C LYS A 30 -13.11 -0.81 0.68
N CYS A 31 -12.31 -0.24 -0.23
CA CYS A 31 -12.82 0.42 -1.42
C CYS A 31 -13.56 -0.57 -2.33
N ARG A 32 -13.08 -1.80 -2.48
CA ARG A 32 -13.81 -2.85 -3.23
C ARG A 32 -15.17 -3.14 -2.62
N LEU A 33 -15.25 -3.30 -1.29
CA LEU A 33 -16.53 -3.46 -0.61
C LEU A 33 -17.47 -2.27 -0.86
N TYR A 34 -16.95 -1.05 -0.87
CA TYR A 34 -17.77 0.13 -1.17
C TYR A 34 -18.22 0.21 -2.64
N VAL A 35 -17.43 -0.31 -3.60
CA VAL A 35 -17.91 -0.49 -4.98
C VAL A 35 -19.09 -1.45 -5.01
N ASP A 36 -18.98 -2.60 -4.31
CA ASP A 36 -20.01 -3.63 -4.32
C ASP A 36 -21.30 -3.17 -3.62
N MET A 37 -21.18 -2.33 -2.59
CA MET A 37 -22.32 -1.78 -1.83
C MET A 37 -22.97 -0.54 -2.48
N ALA A 38 -22.28 0.14 -3.39
CA ALA A 38 -22.77 1.39 -3.96
C ALA A 38 -23.90 1.16 -4.98
N GLU A 39 -25.06 1.75 -4.72
CA GLU A 39 -26.25 1.62 -5.58
C GLU A 39 -26.10 2.45 -6.87
N ASP A 40 -25.55 3.67 -6.75
CA ASP A 40 -25.41 4.59 -7.88
C ASP A 40 -24.08 4.40 -8.65
N ALA A 41 -24.11 4.76 -9.93
CA ALA A 41 -22.96 4.58 -10.83
C ALA A 41 -21.80 5.54 -10.56
N ALA A 42 -22.08 6.73 -10.02
CA ALA A 42 -21.05 7.73 -9.75
C ALA A 42 -20.18 7.31 -8.55
N THR A 43 -20.81 6.83 -7.47
CA THR A 43 -20.12 6.31 -6.29
C THR A 43 -19.34 5.03 -6.61
N ARG A 44 -19.92 4.11 -7.39
CA ARG A 44 -19.20 2.93 -7.91
C ARG A 44 -17.96 3.31 -8.70
N THR A 45 -18.09 4.29 -9.59
CA THR A 45 -16.98 4.78 -10.41
C THR A 45 -15.91 5.43 -9.53
N SER A 46 -16.30 6.27 -8.58
CA SER A 46 -15.40 6.93 -7.64
C SER A 46 -14.57 5.92 -6.84
N PHE A 47 -15.21 4.97 -6.17
CA PHE A 47 -14.47 3.92 -5.43
C PHE A 47 -13.68 2.99 -6.36
N GLY A 48 -14.18 2.71 -7.56
CA GLY A 48 -13.45 1.91 -8.55
C GLY A 48 -12.14 2.56 -9.02
N VAL A 49 -12.11 3.89 -9.15
CA VAL A 49 -10.87 4.65 -9.39
C VAL A 49 -9.93 4.52 -8.20
N GLN A 50 -10.43 4.63 -6.97
CA GLN A 50 -9.62 4.48 -5.76
C GLN A 50 -9.01 3.08 -5.64
N VAL A 51 -9.75 2.01 -5.97
CA VAL A 51 -9.21 0.64 -6.01
C VAL A 51 -7.99 0.57 -6.94
N LYS A 52 -8.10 1.09 -8.17
CA LYS A 52 -6.98 1.07 -9.14
C LYS A 52 -5.76 1.87 -8.66
N VAL A 53 -5.98 3.00 -8.01
CA VAL A 53 -4.90 3.82 -7.43
C VAL A 53 -4.19 3.07 -6.31
N LEU A 54 -4.96 2.41 -5.43
CA LEU A 54 -4.41 1.64 -4.30
C LEU A 54 -3.70 0.37 -4.76
N GLU A 55 -4.23 -0.36 -5.76
CA GLU A 55 -3.56 -1.50 -6.40
C GLU A 55 -2.21 -1.10 -7.00
N LYS A 56 -2.17 0.03 -7.71
CA LYS A 56 -0.91 0.55 -8.27
C LYS A 56 0.06 0.92 -7.16
N THR A 57 -0.42 1.60 -6.13
CA THR A 57 0.42 2.06 -5.00
C THR A 57 1.01 0.87 -4.24
N SER A 58 0.23 -0.18 -3.98
CA SER A 58 0.73 -1.38 -3.30
C SER A 58 1.78 -2.10 -4.14
N LYS A 59 1.60 -2.17 -5.46
CA LYS A 59 2.61 -2.68 -6.40
C LYS A 59 3.89 -1.86 -6.36
N ASP A 60 3.80 -0.54 -6.52
CA ASP A 60 4.96 0.35 -6.55
C ASP A 60 5.78 0.25 -5.23
N LEU A 61 5.10 0.14 -4.08
CA LEU A 61 5.75 -0.05 -2.78
C LEU A 61 6.43 -1.42 -2.65
N ARG A 62 5.82 -2.50 -3.16
CA ARG A 62 6.44 -3.83 -3.19
C ARG A 62 7.67 -3.86 -4.08
N ASP A 63 7.64 -3.16 -5.21
CA ASP A 63 8.79 -3.02 -6.11
C ASP A 63 9.92 -2.17 -5.48
N MET A 64 9.60 -1.29 -4.52
CA MET A 64 10.60 -0.54 -3.76
C MET A 64 11.22 -1.32 -2.61
N LEU A 65 10.50 -2.25 -1.99
CA LEU A 65 10.93 -2.97 -0.77
C LEU A 65 12.32 -3.65 -0.90
N PRO A 66 12.69 -4.31 -2.02
CA PRO A 66 14.02 -4.91 -2.18
C PRO A 66 15.18 -3.91 -2.19
N LYS A 67 14.94 -2.61 -2.34
CA LYS A 67 16.00 -1.59 -2.28
C LYS A 67 16.50 -1.32 -0.86
N PHE A 68 15.79 -1.85 0.14
CA PHE A 68 16.06 -1.68 1.56
C PHE A 68 16.52 -2.97 2.25
N MET A 69 16.47 -4.12 1.56
CA MET A 69 16.91 -5.44 2.07
C MET A 69 18.18 -5.93 1.39
#